data_AF-A0A8B5X9A4-F1
#
_entry.id   AF-A0A8B5X9A4-F1
#
_cell.length_a   1.000
_cell.length_b   1.000
_cell.length_c   1.000
_cell.angle_alpha   90.00
_cell.angle_beta   90.00
_cell.angle_gamma   90.00
#
_symmetry.space_group_name_H-M   'P 1'
#
loop_
_entity.id
_entity.type
_entity.pdbx_description
1 polymer ?
#
loop_
_entity_poly.entity_id
_entity_poly.type
_entity_poly.pdbx_seq_one_letter_code
_entity_poly.pdbx_strand_id
1 'polypeptide(L)'
;MAKTHSSFTPSLSDPETLEALFVAREGLARSIVDAIRDSATTGNKHQRLLLGPRGIGKTHLVALVHHRVRADRALAARLRIAWLPEDPYITGYGTLLTLIVRQLRRDEVDLEWLDERMDAVLDQDDTARQEAMLERLLLEVLDDRTLLLIIENLDDLLLALREEGQRKLRAFVQNHGRVTILATSTSLIEALTEREKTFYGFFRTQTLVPFGVEEAADLLARLAKHAGNTELADLIWSPLGLARVRAVHYLAGGNPRIYVIFHDFLTHESLDDLVTPFMRLMDELTPYYQTRMSRLAPLQRGIIEALRRLRAAAPVKMIAREVLATSQTVSAQLGKLVDLGYVIQADSLGRSNYYELREPLMRLCLEVKAQRGQTVAWFVQFLRVWYSRSDLENLAGRKFLRRAMDLAGEPKTAADWNQRGDNLWLTNRPDEALQAYRKTLEIDPRRMEAWDDLLGLLREQGRYRLIHRLAGRAVSLMPEQARLQSHLGTASRDLGDFDAALACYERALAADPELDQKGVPAALWQAQVLGDMGRYGEVLRRLEQPQPGYSKNLEFQRALIQADALMGLDRWAEGTGALDRLLAQTRPPVWTGA
;
A
#
# COMPACT_ATOMS: atom_id res chain seq x y z
N MET A 1 -34.03 -2.23 -5.40
CA MET A 1 -33.49 -1.25 -4.43
C MET A 1 -32.30 -1.91 -3.75
N ALA A 2 -31.09 -1.69 -4.27
CA ALA A 2 -29.88 -2.21 -3.65
C ALA A 2 -29.71 -1.55 -2.28
N LYS A 3 -29.64 -2.35 -1.20
CA LYS A 3 -29.32 -1.85 0.13
C LYS A 3 -27.96 -1.16 0.01
N THR A 4 -27.95 0.16 0.16
CA THR A 4 -26.75 0.96 0.27
C THR A 4 -26.01 0.47 1.51
N HIS A 5 -25.04 -0.42 1.30
CA HIS A 5 -24.09 -0.81 2.34
C HIS A 5 -23.46 0.48 2.86
N SER A 6 -23.57 0.75 4.15
CA SER A 6 -22.70 1.74 4.79
C SER A 6 -21.29 1.13 4.79
N SER A 7 -20.63 1.17 3.64
CA SER A 7 -19.31 0.57 3.36
C SER A 7 -18.21 1.11 4.27
N PHE A 8 -18.50 2.15 5.05
CA PHE A 8 -17.55 2.87 5.87
C PHE A 8 -17.77 2.76 7.37
N THR A 9 -18.90 2.21 7.85
CA THR A 9 -19.22 2.12 9.29
C THR A 9 -19.61 0.69 9.71
N PRO A 10 -18.63 -0.20 9.94
CA PRO A 10 -18.89 -1.58 10.37
C PRO A 10 -19.73 -1.70 11.64
N SER A 11 -19.69 -0.70 12.53
CA SER A 11 -20.49 -0.67 13.78
C SER A 11 -22.00 -0.57 13.56
N LEU A 12 -22.45 -0.20 12.35
CA LEU A 12 -23.86 -0.14 11.97
C LEU A 12 -24.29 -1.31 11.07
N SER A 13 -23.37 -2.23 10.76
CA SER A 13 -23.65 -3.40 9.93
C SER A 13 -24.32 -4.50 10.75
N ASP A 14 -25.17 -5.32 10.11
CA ASP A 14 -25.78 -6.46 10.79
C ASP A 14 -24.75 -7.55 11.12
N PRO A 15 -24.99 -8.38 12.16
CA PRO A 15 -24.04 -9.40 12.60
C PRO A 15 -23.71 -10.44 11.53
N GLU A 16 -24.69 -10.79 10.69
CA GLU A 16 -24.53 -11.80 9.64
C GLU A 16 -23.55 -11.31 8.56
N THR A 17 -23.66 -10.04 8.17
CA THR A 17 -22.74 -9.38 7.24
C THR A 17 -21.35 -9.24 7.85
N LEU A 18 -21.24 -8.86 9.12
CA LEU A 18 -19.96 -8.76 9.81
C LEU A 18 -19.22 -10.10 9.83
N GLU A 19 -19.93 -11.20 10.09
CA GLU A 19 -19.37 -12.55 10.06
C GLU A 19 -19.00 -12.99 8.64
N ALA A 20 -19.88 -12.74 7.66
CA ALA A 20 -19.64 -13.13 6.27
C ALA A 20 -18.37 -12.49 5.70
N LEU A 21 -18.10 -11.23 6.06
CA LEU A 21 -16.96 -10.45 5.58
C LEU A 21 -15.71 -10.55 6.48
N PHE A 22 -15.76 -11.34 7.56
CA PHE A 22 -14.64 -11.45 8.49
C PHE A 22 -13.55 -12.40 7.99
N VAL A 23 -12.31 -11.92 7.91
CA VAL A 23 -11.18 -12.65 7.31
C VAL A 23 -9.93 -12.59 8.19
N ALA A 24 -9.17 -13.70 8.21
CA ALA A 24 -7.82 -13.89 8.74
C ALA A 24 -7.63 -13.71 10.26
N ARG A 25 -8.61 -13.16 10.98
CA ARG A 25 -8.48 -12.76 12.38
C ARG A 25 -9.32 -13.58 13.34
N GLU A 26 -9.74 -14.77 12.92
CA GLU A 26 -10.59 -15.70 13.68
C GLU A 26 -9.92 -16.14 14.98
N GLY A 27 -8.61 -16.39 14.96
CA GLY A 27 -7.85 -16.70 16.17
C GLY A 27 -7.85 -15.55 17.17
N LEU A 28 -7.66 -14.32 16.68
CA LEU A 28 -7.65 -13.13 17.54
C LEU A 28 -9.04 -12.83 18.10
N ALA A 29 -10.09 -12.88 17.28
CA ALA A 29 -11.47 -12.68 17.72
C ALA A 29 -11.85 -13.69 18.82
N ARG A 30 -11.54 -14.98 18.62
CA ARG A 30 -11.76 -16.02 19.64
C ARG A 30 -11.00 -15.71 20.93
N SER A 31 -9.71 -15.40 20.83
CA SER A 31 -8.90 -15.02 21.99
C SER A 31 -9.47 -13.83 22.77
N ILE A 32 -10.03 -12.82 22.09
CA ILE A 32 -10.66 -11.67 22.76
C ILE A 32 -11.93 -12.11 23.48
N VAL A 33 -12.80 -12.86 22.82
CA VAL A 33 -14.04 -13.39 23.43
C VAL A 33 -13.71 -14.28 24.63
N ASP A 34 -12.69 -15.14 24.55
CA ASP A 34 -12.28 -16.02 25.64
C ASP A 34 -11.75 -15.23 26.85
N ALA A 35 -10.99 -14.16 26.62
CA ALA A 35 -10.56 -13.27 27.70
C ALA A 35 -11.72 -12.47 28.32
N ILE A 36 -12.70 -12.06 27.52
CA ILE A 36 -13.92 -11.43 28.05
C ILE A 36 -14.70 -12.45 28.89
N ARG A 37 -14.77 -13.71 28.45
CA ARG A 37 -15.38 -14.81 29.21
C ARG A 37 -14.68 -15.06 30.54
N ASP A 38 -13.34 -15.11 30.53
CA ASP A 38 -12.57 -15.22 31.78
C ASP A 38 -12.83 -14.01 32.69
N SER A 39 -12.76 -12.79 32.16
CA SER A 39 -13.11 -11.56 32.90
C SER A 39 -14.50 -11.61 33.54
N ALA A 40 -15.49 -12.15 32.84
CA ALA A 40 -16.87 -12.25 33.31
C ALA A 40 -17.10 -13.37 34.34
N THR A 41 -16.23 -14.38 34.38
CA THR A 41 -16.46 -15.60 35.18
C THR A 41 -15.48 -15.78 36.33
N THR A 42 -14.34 -15.10 36.30
CA THR A 42 -13.29 -15.19 37.32
C THR A 42 -12.91 -13.81 37.86
N GLY A 43 -12.03 -13.78 38.86
CA GLY A 43 -11.44 -12.53 39.37
C GLY A 43 -10.43 -11.89 38.40
N ASN A 44 -9.98 -12.60 37.36
CA ASN A 44 -8.95 -12.12 36.45
C ASN A 44 -9.52 -11.18 35.40
N LYS A 45 -9.17 -9.89 35.47
CA LYS A 45 -9.65 -8.89 34.50
C LYS A 45 -8.62 -8.59 33.43
N HIS A 46 -9.02 -8.77 32.18
CA HIS A 46 -8.18 -8.53 31.02
C HIS A 46 -8.41 -7.13 30.44
N GLN A 47 -7.34 -6.38 30.25
CA GLN A 47 -7.36 -5.08 29.57
C GLN A 47 -6.66 -5.22 28.22
N ARG A 48 -7.39 -5.09 27.12
CA ARG A 48 -6.88 -5.32 25.76
C ARG A 48 -6.89 -4.05 24.94
N LEU A 49 -5.82 -3.83 24.19
CA LEU A 49 -5.70 -2.72 23.25
C LEU A 49 -5.40 -3.26 21.86
N LEU A 50 -6.28 -2.96 20.91
CA LEU A 50 -6.07 -3.23 19.48
C LEU A 50 -5.36 -2.04 18.84
N LEU A 51 -4.15 -2.28 18.36
CA LEU A 51 -3.30 -1.27 17.76
C LEU A 51 -3.24 -1.45 16.24
N GLY A 52 -3.39 -0.38 15.49
CA GLY A 52 -3.08 -0.39 14.07
C GLY A 52 -3.65 0.81 13.32
N PRO A 53 -3.22 1.07 12.08
CA PRO A 53 -3.62 2.26 11.33
C PRO A 53 -5.13 2.32 11.06
N ARG A 54 -5.64 3.49 10.64
CA ARG A 54 -7.05 3.62 10.23
C ARG A 54 -7.35 2.72 9.03
N GLY A 55 -8.56 2.17 8.96
CA GLY A 55 -8.97 1.24 7.90
C GLY A 55 -8.46 -0.20 8.07
N ILE A 56 -7.53 -0.47 9.01
CA ILE A 56 -6.96 -1.81 9.21
C ILE A 56 -7.98 -2.86 9.67
N GLY A 57 -9.22 -2.48 10.04
CA GLY A 57 -10.27 -3.39 10.48
C GLY A 57 -10.48 -3.50 12.00
N LYS A 58 -10.02 -2.52 12.79
CA LYS A 58 -10.24 -2.47 14.25
C LYS A 58 -11.72 -2.44 14.63
N THR A 59 -12.47 -1.48 14.08
CA THR A 59 -13.92 -1.31 14.33
C THR A 59 -14.73 -2.54 13.91
N HIS A 60 -14.37 -3.17 12.77
CA HIS A 60 -15.00 -4.43 12.36
C HIS A 60 -14.79 -5.54 13.40
N LEU A 61 -13.56 -5.71 13.88
CA LEU A 61 -13.24 -6.71 14.90
C LEU A 61 -13.97 -6.43 16.23
N VAL A 62 -14.02 -5.17 16.66
CA VAL A 62 -14.74 -4.75 17.87
C VAL A 62 -16.24 -5.01 17.75
N ALA A 63 -16.86 -4.59 16.65
CA ALA A 63 -18.28 -4.82 16.39
C ALA A 63 -18.61 -6.32 16.39
N LEU A 64 -17.81 -7.13 15.71
CA LEU A 64 -17.98 -8.58 15.67
C LEU A 64 -17.82 -9.23 17.05
N VAL A 65 -16.83 -8.83 17.85
CA VAL A 65 -16.67 -9.30 19.24
C VAL A 65 -17.87 -8.89 20.09
N HIS A 66 -18.32 -7.64 19.99
CA HIS A 66 -19.49 -7.14 20.70
C HIS A 66 -20.75 -7.97 20.40
N HIS A 67 -21.01 -8.26 19.12
CA HIS A 67 -22.14 -9.10 18.73
C HIS A 67 -22.02 -10.54 19.23
N ARG A 68 -20.84 -11.17 19.12
CA ARG A 68 -20.59 -12.53 19.63
C ARG A 68 -20.80 -12.63 21.15
N VAL A 69 -20.33 -11.63 21.91
CA VAL A 69 -20.51 -11.59 23.36
C VAL A 69 -21.98 -11.38 23.74
N ARG A 70 -22.70 -10.49 23.04
CA ARG A 70 -24.14 -10.29 23.27
C ARG A 70 -24.99 -11.52 22.93
N ALA A 71 -24.61 -12.28 21.90
CA ALA A 71 -25.32 -13.48 21.49
C ALA A 71 -25.15 -14.65 22.49
N ASP A 72 -24.07 -14.67 23.27
CA ASP A 72 -23.85 -15.68 24.31
C ASP A 72 -24.65 -15.35 25.57
N ARG A 73 -25.75 -16.09 25.79
CA ARG A 73 -26.65 -15.90 26.94
C ARG A 73 -25.94 -16.02 28.29
N ALA A 74 -24.92 -16.88 28.41
CA ALA A 74 -24.20 -17.05 29.67
C ALA A 74 -23.32 -15.83 29.98
N LEU A 75 -22.74 -15.21 28.95
CA LEU A 75 -21.99 -13.97 29.09
C LEU A 75 -22.91 -12.77 29.32
N ALA A 76 -24.01 -12.67 28.58
CA ALA A 76 -25.00 -11.59 28.74
C ALA A 76 -25.55 -11.51 30.17
N ALA A 77 -25.72 -12.65 30.86
CA ALA A 77 -26.16 -12.67 32.25
C ALA A 77 -25.10 -12.17 33.26
N ARG A 78 -23.81 -12.19 32.87
CA ARG A 78 -22.67 -11.84 33.75
C ARG A 78 -21.98 -10.53 33.36
N LEU A 79 -22.38 -9.90 32.27
CA LEU A 79 -21.80 -8.68 31.74
C LEU A 79 -22.82 -7.56 31.66
N ARG A 80 -22.35 -6.34 31.88
CA ARG A 80 -22.98 -5.09 31.46
C ARG A 80 -22.02 -4.47 30.44
N ILE A 81 -22.50 -4.13 29.24
CA ILE A 81 -21.63 -3.69 28.14
C ILE A 81 -21.85 -2.20 27.88
N ALA A 82 -20.80 -1.40 28.03
CA ALA A 82 -20.81 0.00 27.65
C ALA A 82 -19.91 0.20 26.42
N TRP A 83 -20.50 0.38 25.24
CA TRP A 83 -19.78 0.77 24.04
C TRP A 83 -19.87 2.28 23.84
N LEU A 84 -18.73 2.96 24.02
CA LEU A 84 -18.67 4.41 23.86
C LEU A 84 -18.80 4.80 22.37
N PRO A 85 -19.39 5.97 22.07
CA PRO A 85 -19.39 6.52 20.71
C PRO A 85 -17.95 6.74 20.20
N GLU A 86 -17.76 6.73 18.88
CA GLU A 86 -16.43 6.89 18.24
C GLU A 86 -15.79 8.26 18.54
N ASP A 87 -16.59 9.33 18.60
CA ASP A 87 -16.18 10.70 18.94
C ASP A 87 -16.95 11.19 20.18
N PRO A 88 -16.57 10.76 21.40
CA PRO A 88 -17.29 11.12 22.60
C PRO A 88 -16.90 12.54 23.06
N TYR A 89 -17.89 13.33 23.48
CA TYR A 89 -17.63 14.62 24.14
C TYR A 89 -17.20 14.38 25.60
N ILE A 90 -15.88 14.40 25.84
CA ILE A 90 -15.28 14.18 27.16
C ILE A 90 -14.48 15.42 27.56
N THR A 91 -14.73 15.92 28.77
CA THR A 91 -14.03 17.07 29.36
C THR A 91 -13.20 16.68 30.59
N GLY A 92 -13.40 15.48 31.13
CA GLY A 92 -12.76 14.99 32.34
C GLY A 92 -13.32 13.63 32.78
N TYR A 93 -12.96 13.21 33.98
CA TYR A 93 -13.32 11.90 34.50
C TYR A 93 -14.83 11.75 34.80
N GLY A 94 -15.44 12.76 35.44
CA GLY A 94 -16.90 12.77 35.65
C GLY A 94 -17.72 12.65 34.35
N THR A 95 -17.34 13.36 33.28
CA THR A 95 -18.07 13.26 32.00
C THR A 95 -17.91 11.90 31.32
N LEU A 96 -16.76 11.24 31.50
CA LEU A 96 -16.59 9.85 31.08
C LEU A 96 -17.51 8.89 31.85
N LEU A 97 -17.56 8.99 33.19
CA LEU A 97 -18.44 8.14 34.00
C LEU A 97 -19.91 8.33 33.63
N THR A 98 -20.35 9.58 33.48
CA THR A 98 -21.70 9.92 33.01
C THR A 98 -22.01 9.27 31.66
N LEU A 99 -21.06 9.30 30.71
CA LEU A 99 -21.24 8.68 29.41
C LEU A 99 -21.37 7.15 29.51
N ILE A 100 -20.56 6.50 30.36
CA ILE A 100 -20.65 5.05 30.60
C ILE A 100 -22.04 4.69 31.16
N VAL A 101 -22.48 5.40 32.20
CA VAL A 101 -23.78 5.19 32.84
C VAL A 101 -24.93 5.37 31.84
N ARG A 102 -24.88 6.42 31.02
CA ARG A 102 -25.88 6.66 29.96
C ARG A 102 -25.94 5.55 28.92
N GLN A 103 -24.78 5.00 28.52
CA GLN A 103 -24.77 3.91 27.55
C GLN A 103 -25.33 2.61 28.14
N LEU A 104 -25.05 2.31 29.40
CA LEU A 104 -25.65 1.16 30.09
C LEU A 104 -27.17 1.30 30.18
N ARG A 105 -27.68 2.48 30.55
CA ARG A 105 -29.12 2.78 30.58
C ARG A 105 -29.77 2.62 29.21
N ARG A 106 -29.14 3.15 28.15
CA ARG A 106 -29.69 3.09 26.78
C ARG A 106 -29.95 1.65 26.33
N ASP A 107 -29.07 0.75 26.72
CA ASP A 107 -29.06 -0.63 26.25
C ASP A 107 -29.91 -1.58 27.11
N GLU A 108 -30.29 -1.15 28.33
CA GLU A 108 -31.01 -2.00 29.28
C GLU A 108 -32.21 -1.29 29.92
N VAL A 109 -33.40 -1.79 29.60
CA VAL A 109 -34.69 -1.24 30.06
C VAL A 109 -34.87 -1.35 31.58
N ASP A 110 -34.16 -2.26 32.25
CA ASP A 110 -34.26 -2.46 33.70
C ASP A 110 -33.60 -1.34 34.53
N LEU A 111 -32.99 -0.35 33.88
CA LEU A 111 -32.30 0.78 34.50
C LEU A 111 -33.07 2.11 34.43
N GLU A 112 -34.40 2.12 34.23
CA GLU A 112 -35.19 3.37 34.19
C GLU A 112 -35.04 4.23 35.46
N TRP A 113 -34.86 3.60 36.63
CA TRP A 113 -34.62 4.27 37.91
C TRP A 113 -33.35 5.14 37.93
N LEU A 114 -32.44 4.92 36.97
CA LEU A 114 -31.19 5.64 36.86
C LEU A 114 -31.40 7.10 36.44
N ASP A 115 -32.47 7.40 35.69
CA ASP A 115 -32.76 8.74 35.20
C ASP A 115 -32.95 9.72 36.39
N GLU A 116 -33.75 9.34 37.40
CA GLU A 116 -33.97 10.15 38.61
C GLU A 116 -32.69 10.33 39.45
N ARG A 117 -31.86 9.29 39.54
CA ARG A 117 -30.59 9.33 40.27
C ARG A 117 -29.55 10.19 39.56
N MET A 118 -29.58 10.21 38.23
CA MET A 118 -28.68 11.04 37.42
C MET A 118 -28.99 12.52 37.58
N ASP A 119 -30.25 12.93 37.71
CA ASP A 119 -30.61 14.33 37.98
C ASP A 119 -29.99 14.81 39.30
N ALA A 120 -30.08 14.01 40.37
CA ALA A 120 -29.47 14.32 41.66
C ALA A 120 -27.93 14.42 41.62
N VAL A 121 -27.29 13.73 40.66
CA VAL A 121 -25.84 13.83 40.41
C VAL A 121 -25.49 15.09 39.61
N LEU A 122 -26.36 15.50 38.69
CA LEU A 122 -26.18 16.72 37.88
C LEU A 122 -26.38 17.99 38.72
N ASP A 123 -27.24 17.93 39.73
CA ASP A 123 -27.48 19.02 40.68
C ASP A 123 -26.37 19.19 41.74
N GLN A 124 -25.35 18.34 41.75
CA GLN A 124 -24.21 18.44 42.66
C GLN A 124 -23.15 19.41 42.12
N ASP A 125 -22.93 20.52 42.84
CA ASP A 125 -21.96 21.56 42.45
C ASP A 125 -20.49 21.17 42.71
N ASP A 126 -20.22 20.28 43.67
CA ASP A 126 -18.85 19.84 43.97
C ASP A 126 -18.43 18.69 43.05
N THR A 127 -17.44 18.94 42.19
CA THR A 127 -16.96 17.97 41.19
C THR A 127 -16.44 16.67 41.81
N ALA A 128 -15.76 16.72 42.96
CA ALA A 128 -15.21 15.52 43.58
C ALA A 128 -16.31 14.64 44.19
N ARG A 129 -17.32 15.27 44.82
CA ARG A 129 -18.51 14.56 45.30
C ARG A 129 -19.33 14.01 44.15
N GLN A 130 -19.48 14.77 43.06
CA GLN A 130 -20.15 14.32 41.85
C GLN A 130 -19.48 13.08 41.26
N GLU A 131 -18.15 13.08 41.13
CA GLU A 131 -17.38 11.93 40.67
C GLU A 131 -17.55 10.71 41.59
N ALA A 132 -17.48 10.89 42.91
CA ALA A 132 -17.70 9.81 43.87
C ALA A 132 -19.13 9.24 43.82
N MET A 133 -20.14 10.10 43.63
CA MET A 133 -21.53 9.68 43.43
C MET A 133 -21.67 8.87 42.13
N LEU A 134 -21.02 9.29 41.05
CA LEU A 134 -21.02 8.57 39.77
C LEU A 134 -20.33 7.21 39.86
N GLU A 135 -19.20 7.11 40.56
CA GLU A 135 -18.52 5.82 40.79
C GLU A 135 -19.43 4.86 41.55
N ARG A 136 -20.05 5.33 42.64
CA ARG A 136 -20.99 4.54 43.42
C ARG A 136 -22.19 4.10 42.57
N LEU A 137 -22.76 5.02 41.80
CA LEU A 137 -23.89 4.74 40.92
C LEU A 137 -23.53 3.70 39.86
N LEU A 138 -22.34 3.81 39.26
CA LEU A 138 -21.84 2.82 38.31
C LEU A 138 -21.69 1.44 38.97
N LEU A 139 -21.16 1.35 40.19
CA LEU A 139 -21.07 0.08 40.91
C LEU A 139 -22.43 -0.52 41.24
N GLU A 140 -23.40 0.32 41.65
CA GLU A 140 -24.79 -0.09 41.88
C GLU A 140 -25.43 -0.64 40.59
N VAL A 141 -25.22 0.01 39.45
CA VAL A 141 -25.70 -0.45 38.13
C VAL A 141 -25.07 -1.78 37.71
N LEU A 142 -23.81 -2.02 38.08
CA LEU A 142 -23.11 -3.26 37.75
C LEU A 142 -23.56 -4.44 38.64
N ASP A 143 -24.15 -4.21 39.81
CA ASP A 143 -24.60 -5.21 40.79
C ASP A 143 -23.54 -6.26 41.13
N ASP A 144 -23.58 -7.49 40.59
CA ASP A 144 -22.51 -8.52 40.66
C ASP A 144 -21.84 -8.81 39.30
N ARG A 145 -22.26 -8.11 38.23
CA ARG A 145 -21.78 -8.30 36.86
C ARG A 145 -20.47 -7.56 36.59
N THR A 146 -19.74 -8.00 35.57
CA THR A 146 -18.52 -7.33 35.10
C THR A 146 -18.88 -6.29 34.02
N LEU A 147 -18.28 -5.10 34.10
CA LEU A 147 -18.36 -4.09 33.05
C LEU A 147 -17.42 -4.44 31.91
N LEU A 148 -17.96 -4.64 30.71
CA LEU A 148 -17.19 -4.61 29.47
C LEU A 148 -17.26 -3.20 28.89
N LEU A 149 -16.16 -2.45 29.01
CA LEU A 149 -16.02 -1.11 28.47
C LEU A 149 -15.32 -1.17 27.11
N ILE A 150 -16.04 -0.83 26.04
CA ILE A 150 -15.50 -0.77 24.68
C ILE A 150 -15.22 0.69 24.33
N ILE A 151 -13.95 0.97 24.00
CA ILE A 151 -13.46 2.32 23.70
C ILE A 151 -12.83 2.31 22.31
N GLU A 152 -13.35 3.12 21.40
CA GLU A 152 -12.66 3.40 20.13
C GLU A 152 -11.82 4.68 20.25
N ASN A 153 -10.68 4.72 19.56
CA ASN A 153 -9.75 5.86 19.58
C ASN A 153 -9.33 6.29 21.00
N LEU A 154 -8.78 5.35 21.78
CA LEU A 154 -8.33 5.58 23.16
C LEU A 154 -7.37 6.77 23.29
N ASP A 155 -6.61 7.07 22.24
CA ASP A 155 -5.73 8.25 22.15
C ASP A 155 -6.44 9.56 22.46
N ASP A 156 -7.58 9.80 21.80
CA ASP A 156 -8.32 11.05 21.95
C ASP A 156 -8.98 11.12 23.35
N LEU A 157 -9.46 9.99 23.87
CA LEU A 157 -10.02 9.89 25.21
C LEU A 157 -8.99 10.19 26.30
N LEU A 158 -7.80 9.58 26.24
CA LEU A 158 -6.75 9.80 27.24
C LEU A 158 -6.27 11.26 27.23
N LEU A 159 -6.17 11.87 26.04
CA LEU A 159 -5.83 13.29 25.90
C LEU A 159 -6.90 14.16 26.58
N ALA A 160 -8.18 13.89 26.34
CA ALA A 160 -9.30 14.61 26.93
C ALA A 160 -9.36 14.50 28.46
N LEU A 161 -9.04 13.32 29.02
CA LEU A 161 -9.06 13.07 30.46
C LEU A 161 -7.97 13.83 31.24
N ARG A 162 -6.87 14.21 30.58
CA ARG A 162 -5.66 14.77 31.21
C ARG A 162 -5.07 13.82 32.27
N GLU A 163 -3.92 14.16 32.86
CA GLU A 163 -3.22 13.25 33.78
C GLU A 163 -4.02 12.92 35.06
N GLU A 164 -4.84 13.86 35.56
CA GLU A 164 -5.68 13.62 36.72
C GLU A 164 -6.79 12.59 36.42
N GLY A 165 -7.55 12.79 35.34
CA GLY A 165 -8.62 11.87 34.96
C GLY A 165 -8.10 10.48 34.59
N GLN A 166 -6.91 10.41 33.96
CA GLN A 166 -6.25 9.14 33.70
C GLN A 166 -5.91 8.38 35.00
N ARG A 167 -5.41 9.08 36.02
CA ARG A 167 -5.09 8.46 37.33
C ARG A 167 -6.35 7.96 38.03
N LYS A 168 -7.43 8.75 38.02
CA LYS A 168 -8.73 8.37 38.59
C LYS A 168 -9.30 7.13 37.88
N LEU A 169 -9.33 7.12 36.55
CA LEU A 169 -9.79 5.96 35.77
C LEU A 169 -8.98 4.70 36.06
N ARG A 170 -7.64 4.80 36.09
CA ARG A 170 -6.80 3.64 36.42
C ARG A 170 -7.07 3.14 37.83
N ALA A 171 -7.17 4.04 38.81
CA ALA A 171 -7.46 3.69 40.20
C ALA A 171 -8.82 2.99 40.32
N PHE A 172 -9.86 3.51 39.67
CA PHE A 172 -11.18 2.90 39.65
C PHE A 172 -11.15 1.46 39.10
N VAL A 173 -10.46 1.23 37.98
CA VAL A 173 -10.36 -0.11 37.38
C VAL A 173 -9.60 -1.07 38.29
N GLN A 174 -8.51 -0.62 38.92
CA GLN A 174 -7.68 -1.46 39.80
C GLN A 174 -8.36 -1.78 41.14
N ASN A 175 -9.09 -0.83 41.72
CA ASN A 175 -9.68 -0.99 43.04
C ASN A 175 -10.92 -1.89 43.05
N HIS A 176 -11.68 -1.92 41.96
CA HIS A 176 -12.97 -2.63 41.94
C HIS A 176 -12.90 -4.02 41.32
N GLY A 177 -11.88 -4.33 40.51
CA GLY A 177 -11.68 -5.69 39.96
C GLY A 177 -12.82 -6.21 39.08
N ARG A 178 -13.69 -5.31 38.59
CA ARG A 178 -14.94 -5.62 37.86
C ARG A 178 -15.04 -4.97 36.50
N VAL A 179 -13.95 -4.40 36.01
CA VAL A 179 -13.91 -3.70 34.74
C VAL A 179 -12.94 -4.41 33.80
N THR A 180 -13.41 -4.75 32.62
CA THR A 180 -12.61 -5.26 31.50
C THR A 180 -12.75 -4.29 30.33
N ILE A 181 -11.63 -3.88 29.75
CA ILE A 181 -11.57 -2.86 28.71
C ILE A 181 -11.13 -3.51 27.40
N LEU A 182 -11.90 -3.26 26.34
CA LEU A 182 -11.50 -3.50 24.96
C LEU A 182 -11.34 -2.14 24.27
N ALA A 183 -10.11 -1.71 24.07
CA ALA A 183 -9.80 -0.43 23.47
C ALA A 183 -9.22 -0.58 22.06
N THR A 184 -9.38 0.44 21.22
CA THR A 184 -8.65 0.58 19.95
C THR A 184 -7.82 1.85 19.94
N SER A 185 -6.69 1.83 19.24
CA SER A 185 -5.94 3.06 18.96
C SER A 185 -5.24 2.96 17.60
N THR A 186 -4.97 4.12 17.01
CA THR A 186 -4.31 4.22 15.70
C THR A 186 -2.79 4.16 15.77
N SER A 187 -2.20 4.46 16.92
CA SER A 187 -0.76 4.47 17.15
C SER A 187 -0.43 4.24 18.63
N LEU A 188 0.81 3.87 18.93
CA LEU A 188 1.26 3.81 20.32
C LEU A 188 1.34 5.23 20.88
N ILE A 189 0.81 5.42 22.08
CA ILE A 189 0.73 6.72 22.76
C ILE A 189 1.78 6.74 23.86
N GLU A 190 2.42 7.89 24.08
CA GLU A 190 3.38 8.09 25.19
C GLU A 190 2.81 7.64 26.54
N ALA A 191 1.52 7.91 26.77
CA ALA A 191 0.76 7.52 27.95
C ALA A 191 0.80 6.00 28.26
N LEU A 192 1.06 5.17 27.25
CA LEU A 192 1.11 3.70 27.34
C LEU A 192 2.53 3.13 27.29
N THR A 193 3.48 3.86 26.72
CA THR A 193 4.84 3.37 26.42
C THR A 193 5.91 3.88 27.38
N GLU A 194 5.71 5.04 28.00
CA GLU A 194 6.68 5.63 28.91
C GLU A 194 6.48 5.13 30.34
N ARG A 195 7.58 4.71 31.00
CA ARG A 195 7.53 4.14 32.36
C ARG A 195 6.94 5.09 33.40
N GLU A 196 7.05 6.39 33.18
CA GLU A 196 6.59 7.44 34.09
C GLU A 196 5.10 7.75 33.93
N LYS A 197 4.45 7.23 32.88
CA LYS A 197 3.05 7.55 32.55
C LYS A 197 2.05 6.59 33.17
N THR A 198 0.85 7.13 33.42
CA THR A 198 -0.22 6.48 34.18
C THR A 198 -0.68 5.14 33.61
N PHE A 199 -0.61 4.88 32.30
CA PHE A 199 -1.10 3.61 31.74
C PHE A 199 0.02 2.69 31.25
N TYR A 200 1.26 2.91 31.68
CA TYR A 200 2.38 2.03 31.35
C TYR A 200 2.13 0.58 31.76
N GLY A 201 2.24 -0.34 30.80
CA GLY A 201 2.04 -1.78 31.00
C GLY A 201 0.61 -2.17 31.41
N PHE A 202 -0.37 -1.26 31.32
CA PHE A 202 -1.73 -1.53 31.76
C PHE A 202 -2.53 -2.38 30.77
N PHE A 203 -2.27 -2.23 29.47
CA PHE A 203 -2.96 -2.97 28.43
C PHE A 203 -2.09 -4.07 27.84
N ARG A 204 -2.70 -5.23 27.56
CA ARG A 204 -2.16 -6.21 26.64
C ARG A 204 -2.42 -5.74 25.21
N THR A 205 -1.39 -5.16 24.60
CA THR A 205 -1.46 -4.62 23.23
C THR A 205 -1.37 -5.74 22.19
N GLN A 206 -2.29 -5.73 21.24
CA GLN A 206 -2.26 -6.56 20.04
C GLN A 206 -2.21 -5.68 18.81
N THR A 207 -1.11 -5.74 18.07
CA THR A 207 -0.97 -5.05 16.79
C THR A 207 -1.66 -5.85 15.69
N LEU A 208 -2.53 -5.19 14.92
CA LEU A 208 -3.17 -5.76 13.75
C LEU A 208 -2.22 -5.68 12.56
N VAL A 209 -1.98 -6.83 11.94
CA VAL A 209 -1.14 -6.96 10.75
C VAL A 209 -1.97 -6.64 9.50
N PRO A 210 -1.40 -5.94 8.51
CA PRO A 210 -2.00 -5.79 7.19
C PRO A 210 -2.23 -7.15 6.53
N PHE A 211 -3.26 -7.22 5.69
CA PHE A 211 -3.58 -8.45 4.97
C PHE A 211 -2.50 -8.81 3.96
N GLY A 212 -2.16 -10.09 3.87
CA GLY A 212 -1.44 -10.66 2.74
C GLY A 212 -2.31 -10.74 1.48
N VAL A 213 -1.71 -11.20 0.37
CA VAL A 213 -2.41 -11.35 -0.93
C VAL A 213 -3.58 -12.33 -0.83
N GLU A 214 -3.40 -13.47 -0.18
CA GLU A 214 -4.44 -14.50 -0.08
C GLU A 214 -5.59 -14.06 0.82
N GLU A 215 -5.29 -13.37 1.92
CA GLU A 215 -6.29 -12.80 2.83
C GLU A 215 -7.08 -11.68 2.13
N ALA A 216 -6.40 -10.87 1.29
CA ALA A 216 -7.06 -9.89 0.45
C ALA A 216 -7.98 -10.55 -0.60
N ALA A 217 -7.55 -11.65 -1.21
CA ALA A 217 -8.36 -12.42 -2.16
C ALA A 217 -9.61 -12.99 -1.47
N ASP A 218 -9.47 -13.55 -0.27
CA ASP A 218 -10.59 -14.07 0.53
C ASP A 218 -11.60 -12.98 0.86
N LEU A 219 -11.15 -11.80 1.30
CA LEU A 219 -12.04 -10.66 1.55
C LEU A 219 -12.81 -10.24 0.29
N LEU A 220 -12.13 -10.10 -0.85
CA LEU A 220 -12.76 -9.70 -2.11
C LEU A 220 -13.76 -10.76 -2.60
N ALA A 221 -13.44 -12.05 -2.46
CA ALA A 221 -14.33 -13.15 -2.83
C ALA A 221 -15.58 -13.19 -1.94
N ARG A 222 -15.43 -12.95 -0.63
CA ARG A 222 -16.56 -12.85 0.30
C ARG A 222 -17.45 -11.64 0.03
N LEU A 223 -16.86 -10.49 -0.29
CA LEU A 223 -17.60 -9.30 -0.73
C LEU A 223 -18.40 -9.60 -2.01
N ALA A 224 -17.78 -10.22 -3.02
CA ALA A 224 -18.46 -10.62 -4.25
C ALA A 224 -19.61 -11.60 -4.00
N LYS A 225 -19.38 -12.63 -3.18
CA LYS A 225 -20.42 -13.59 -2.81
C LYS A 225 -21.57 -12.94 -2.04
N HIS A 226 -21.27 -12.05 -1.10
CA HIS A 226 -22.28 -11.32 -0.33
C HIS A 226 -23.10 -10.36 -1.22
N ALA A 227 -22.48 -9.75 -2.23
CA ALA A 227 -23.15 -8.95 -3.26
C ALA A 227 -23.96 -9.79 -4.27
N GLY A 228 -23.93 -11.14 -4.16
CA GLY A 228 -24.64 -12.05 -5.05
C GLY A 228 -23.92 -12.36 -6.37
N ASN A 229 -22.65 -11.96 -6.51
CA ASN A 229 -21.84 -12.21 -7.71
C ASN A 229 -20.86 -13.38 -7.48
N THR A 230 -21.37 -14.61 -7.62
CA THR A 230 -20.59 -15.84 -7.43
C THR A 230 -19.55 -16.06 -8.53
N GLU A 231 -19.80 -15.61 -9.76
CA GLU A 231 -18.85 -15.71 -10.87
C GLU A 231 -17.58 -14.90 -10.60
N LEU A 232 -17.74 -13.67 -10.09
CA LEU A 232 -16.60 -12.85 -9.67
C LEU A 232 -15.85 -13.47 -8.49
N ALA A 233 -16.56 -14.08 -7.54
CA ALA A 233 -15.94 -14.75 -6.40
C ALA A 233 -15.02 -15.91 -6.84
N ASP A 234 -15.44 -16.70 -7.83
CA ASP A 234 -14.64 -17.78 -8.41
C ASP A 234 -13.50 -17.22 -9.27
N LEU A 235 -13.76 -16.17 -10.05
CA LEU A 235 -12.75 -15.51 -10.89
C LEU A 235 -11.58 -14.99 -10.06
N ILE A 236 -11.81 -14.46 -8.86
CA ILE A 236 -10.76 -13.94 -7.96
C ILE A 236 -9.69 -14.98 -7.66
N TRP A 237 -10.07 -16.25 -7.53
CA TRP A 237 -9.14 -17.35 -7.25
C TRP A 237 -8.47 -17.94 -8.49
N SER A 238 -8.91 -17.54 -9.69
CA SER A 238 -8.22 -17.92 -10.93
C SER A 238 -6.80 -17.34 -10.99
N PRO A 239 -5.89 -17.90 -11.82
CA PRO A 239 -4.55 -17.34 -12.00
C PRO A 239 -4.54 -15.86 -12.41
N LEU A 240 -5.51 -15.45 -13.25
CA LEU A 240 -5.68 -14.06 -13.68
C LEU A 240 -6.26 -13.20 -12.55
N GLY A 241 -7.24 -13.71 -11.81
CA GLY A 241 -7.82 -13.02 -10.65
C GLY A 241 -6.80 -12.76 -9.55
N LEU A 242 -5.99 -13.76 -9.20
CA LEU A 242 -4.92 -13.61 -8.20
C LEU A 242 -3.85 -12.62 -8.65
N ALA A 243 -3.52 -12.57 -9.95
CA ALA A 243 -2.63 -11.54 -10.48
C ALA A 243 -3.21 -10.13 -10.28
N ARG A 244 -4.52 -9.95 -10.51
CA ARG A 244 -5.23 -8.69 -10.24
C ARG A 244 -5.25 -8.35 -8.75
N VAL A 245 -5.51 -9.32 -7.87
CA VAL A 245 -5.47 -9.11 -6.41
C VAL A 245 -4.07 -8.71 -5.95
N ARG A 246 -2.99 -9.29 -6.50
CA ARG A 246 -1.61 -8.88 -6.19
C ARG A 246 -1.35 -7.42 -6.55
N ALA A 247 -1.89 -6.95 -7.67
CA ALA A 247 -1.80 -5.55 -8.07
C ALA A 247 -2.56 -4.63 -7.10
N VAL A 248 -3.80 -4.99 -6.71
CA VAL A 248 -4.55 -4.24 -5.66
C VAL A 248 -3.76 -4.21 -4.36
N HIS A 249 -3.24 -5.36 -3.95
CA HIS A 249 -2.53 -5.54 -2.70
C HIS A 249 -1.26 -4.68 -2.64
N TYR A 250 -0.51 -4.57 -3.75
CA TYR A 250 0.62 -3.66 -3.86
C TYR A 250 0.22 -2.20 -3.60
N LEU A 251 -0.90 -1.74 -4.14
CA LEU A 251 -1.40 -0.38 -3.94
C LEU A 251 -1.98 -0.14 -2.54
N ALA A 252 -2.69 -1.14 -2.01
CA ALA A 252 -3.39 -1.08 -0.75
C ALA A 252 -2.46 -1.27 0.47
N GLY A 253 -1.27 -1.84 0.26
CA GLY A 253 -0.32 -2.16 1.34
C GLY A 253 -0.93 -3.07 2.41
N GLY A 254 -1.92 -3.91 2.05
CA GLY A 254 -2.62 -4.77 2.99
C GLY A 254 -3.75 -4.11 3.81
N ASN A 255 -4.17 -2.87 3.51
CA ASN A 255 -5.25 -2.20 4.24
C ASN A 255 -6.66 -2.71 3.82
N PRO A 256 -7.43 -3.40 4.69
CA PRO A 256 -8.74 -3.97 4.39
C PRO A 256 -9.75 -2.98 3.79
N ARG A 257 -9.82 -1.75 4.32
CA ARG A 257 -10.75 -0.73 3.84
C ARG A 257 -10.54 -0.41 2.36
N ILE A 258 -9.29 -0.46 1.89
CA ILE A 258 -8.97 -0.18 0.48
C ILE A 258 -9.58 -1.27 -0.42
N TYR A 259 -9.49 -2.55 -0.04
CA TYR A 259 -10.12 -3.64 -0.82
C TYR A 259 -11.64 -3.56 -0.82
N VAL A 260 -12.27 -3.16 0.28
CA VAL A 260 -13.73 -2.92 0.32
C VAL A 260 -14.11 -1.87 -0.71
N ILE A 261 -13.31 -0.83 -0.87
CA ILE A 261 -13.59 0.20 -1.87
C ILE A 261 -13.27 -0.31 -3.28
N PHE A 262 -12.18 -1.07 -3.47
CA PHE A 262 -11.84 -1.69 -4.76
C PHE A 262 -12.81 -2.80 -5.20
N HIS A 263 -13.59 -3.37 -4.29
CA HIS A 263 -14.60 -4.36 -4.63
C HIS A 263 -15.62 -3.81 -5.62
N ASP A 264 -16.04 -2.56 -5.45
CA ASP A 264 -16.94 -1.87 -6.38
C ASP A 264 -16.32 -1.71 -7.77
N PHE A 265 -14.99 -1.75 -7.90
CA PHE A 265 -14.29 -1.65 -9.19
C PHE A 265 -14.23 -2.99 -9.91
N LEU A 266 -14.31 -4.10 -9.18
CA LEU A 266 -14.29 -5.45 -9.75
C LEU A 266 -15.64 -5.85 -10.36
N THR A 267 -16.70 -5.08 -10.09
CA THR A 267 -18.06 -5.34 -10.58
C THR A 267 -18.42 -4.54 -11.85
N HIS A 268 -17.60 -3.57 -12.25
CA HIS A 268 -17.86 -2.77 -13.45
C HIS A 268 -17.13 -3.34 -14.67
N GLU A 269 -17.88 -3.55 -15.76
CA GLU A 269 -17.38 -4.13 -17.00
C GLU A 269 -16.53 -3.15 -17.83
N SER A 270 -16.58 -1.84 -17.52
CA SER A 270 -15.92 -0.79 -18.30
C SER A 270 -14.99 0.09 -17.47
N LEU A 271 -13.85 0.44 -18.08
CA LEU A 271 -12.84 1.34 -17.52
C LEU A 271 -13.34 2.78 -17.29
N ASP A 272 -14.32 3.22 -18.08
CA ASP A 272 -14.91 4.56 -17.98
C ASP A 272 -15.72 4.74 -16.68
N ASP A 273 -16.32 3.65 -16.18
CA ASP A 273 -17.11 3.67 -14.95
C ASP A 273 -16.24 3.66 -13.68
N LEU A 274 -14.94 3.33 -13.80
CA LEU A 274 -14.01 3.26 -12.67
C LEU A 274 -13.44 4.62 -12.27
N VAL A 275 -13.48 5.60 -13.16
CA VAL A 275 -12.79 6.90 -12.96
C VAL A 275 -13.49 7.73 -11.91
N THR A 276 -14.83 7.76 -11.95
CA THR A 276 -15.63 8.54 -11.01
C THR A 276 -15.57 7.97 -9.59
N PRO A 277 -15.73 6.65 -9.38
CA PRO A 277 -15.47 5.99 -8.09
C PRO A 277 -14.02 6.19 -7.63
N PHE A 278 -13.02 6.12 -8.52
CA PHE A 278 -11.62 6.35 -8.16
C PHE A 278 -11.40 7.78 -7.68
N MET A 279 -11.92 8.78 -8.39
CA MET A 279 -11.77 10.18 -7.97
C MET A 279 -12.51 10.47 -6.67
N ARG A 280 -13.69 9.89 -6.46
CA ARG A 280 -14.39 9.96 -5.17
C ARG A 280 -13.56 9.33 -4.06
N LEU A 281 -12.98 8.15 -4.29
CA LEU A 281 -12.07 7.50 -3.36
C LEU A 281 -10.88 8.41 -3.01
N MET A 282 -10.27 9.03 -4.01
CA MET A 282 -9.15 9.96 -3.80
C MET A 282 -9.59 11.18 -3.00
N ASP A 283 -10.75 11.77 -3.31
CA ASP A 283 -11.31 12.91 -2.57
C ASP A 283 -11.67 12.54 -1.13
N GLU A 284 -12.17 11.32 -0.89
CA GLU A 284 -12.51 10.79 0.44
C GLU A 284 -11.25 10.51 1.29
N LEU A 285 -10.21 9.92 0.69
CA LEU A 285 -8.97 9.58 1.39
C LEU A 285 -8.02 10.76 1.56
N THR A 286 -8.12 11.79 0.71
CA THR A 286 -7.21 12.94 0.72
C THR A 286 -7.19 13.68 2.07
N PRO A 287 -8.34 14.05 2.69
CA PRO A 287 -8.36 14.66 4.02
C PRO A 287 -7.69 13.79 5.08
N TYR A 288 -7.89 12.46 5.02
CA TYR A 288 -7.27 11.52 5.95
C TYR A 288 -5.74 11.58 5.86
N TYR A 289 -5.15 11.47 4.67
CA TYR A 289 -3.70 11.54 4.51
C TYR A 289 -3.15 12.94 4.83
N GLN A 290 -3.93 14.00 4.64
CA GLN A 290 -3.54 15.35 5.05
C GLN A 290 -3.44 15.50 6.57
N THR A 291 -4.45 15.04 7.31
CA THR A 291 -4.40 15.03 8.78
C THR A 291 -3.28 14.14 9.29
N ARG A 292 -3.03 13.02 8.61
CA ARG A 292 -1.92 12.12 8.93
C ARG A 292 -0.58 12.83 8.74
N MET A 293 -0.39 13.56 7.63
CA MET A 293 0.80 14.36 7.38
C MET A 293 0.98 15.53 8.35
N SER A 294 -0.10 16.19 8.79
CA SER A 294 0.00 17.36 9.68
C SER A 294 0.52 17.02 11.08
N ARG A 295 0.35 15.76 11.52
CA ARG A 295 0.84 15.25 12.81
C ARG A 295 2.35 14.95 12.83
N LEU A 296 3.02 14.94 11.67
CA LEU A 296 4.45 14.63 11.58
C LEU A 296 5.35 15.85 11.87
N ALA A 297 6.49 15.60 12.49
CA ALA A 297 7.53 16.62 12.70
C ALA A 297 8.03 17.17 11.34
N PRO A 298 8.58 18.41 11.28
CA PRO A 298 8.99 19.03 10.01
C PRO A 298 9.94 18.17 9.17
N LEU A 299 10.97 17.58 9.80
CA LEU A 299 11.92 16.71 9.09
C LEU A 299 11.29 15.40 8.61
N GLN A 300 10.37 14.83 9.40
CA GLN A 300 9.63 13.63 9.01
C GLN A 300 8.75 13.90 7.79
N ARG A 301 8.04 15.04 7.75
CA ARG A 301 7.30 15.48 6.56
C ARG A 301 8.22 15.65 5.36
N GLY A 302 9.41 16.25 5.55
CA GLY A 302 10.42 16.39 4.52
C GLY A 302 10.85 15.04 3.92
N ILE A 303 11.08 14.03 4.78
CA ILE A 303 11.45 12.67 4.34
C ILE A 303 10.34 12.05 3.48
N ILE A 304 9.08 12.17 3.90
CA ILE A 304 7.94 11.65 3.14
C ILE A 304 7.81 12.37 1.78
N GLU A 305 8.03 13.69 1.75
CA GLU A 305 8.02 14.47 0.50
C GLU A 305 9.18 14.09 -0.44
N ALA A 306 10.37 13.81 0.10
CA ALA A 306 11.50 13.30 -0.68
C ALA A 306 11.19 11.93 -1.30
N LEU A 307 10.65 10.99 -0.50
CA LEU A 307 10.23 9.67 -0.99
C LEU A 307 9.09 9.75 -2.01
N ARG A 308 8.19 10.75 -1.89
CA ARG A 308 7.16 11.04 -2.89
C ARG A 308 7.80 11.41 -4.23
N ARG A 309 8.78 12.32 -4.23
CA ARG A 309 9.48 12.78 -5.44
C ARG A 309 10.34 11.71 -6.09
N LEU A 310 11.03 10.89 -5.29
CA LEU A 310 11.92 9.84 -5.76
C LEU A 310 11.16 8.66 -6.41
N ARG A 311 9.86 8.50 -6.10
CA ARG A 311 8.94 7.52 -6.73
C ARG A 311 9.34 6.03 -6.65
N ALA A 312 10.41 5.70 -5.93
CA ALA A 312 10.90 4.35 -5.73
C ALA A 312 11.56 4.21 -4.35
N ALA A 313 11.86 2.97 -3.96
CA ALA A 313 12.66 2.70 -2.77
C ALA A 313 14.02 3.42 -2.88
N ALA A 314 14.37 4.19 -1.84
CA ALA A 314 15.55 5.04 -1.84
C ALA A 314 16.47 4.73 -0.65
N PRO A 315 17.80 4.77 -0.83
CA PRO A 315 18.73 4.60 0.28
C PRO A 315 18.78 5.85 1.16
N VAL A 316 19.09 5.67 2.45
CA VAL A 316 19.16 6.76 3.44
C VAL A 316 19.98 7.96 2.95
N LYS A 317 21.11 7.71 2.28
CA LYS A 317 22.00 8.76 1.76
C LYS A 317 21.32 9.65 0.71
N MET A 318 20.48 9.09 -0.14
CA MET A 318 19.75 9.82 -1.16
C MET A 318 18.63 10.66 -0.54
N ILE A 319 17.87 10.08 0.39
CA ILE A 319 16.84 10.78 1.15
C ILE A 319 17.44 11.96 1.93
N ALA A 320 18.58 11.73 2.59
CA ALA A 320 19.32 12.75 3.32
C ALA A 320 19.75 13.95 2.46
N ARG A 321 20.16 13.69 1.22
CA ARG A 321 20.48 14.73 0.24
C ARG A 321 19.27 15.56 -0.15
N GLU A 322 18.12 14.93 -0.39
CA GLU A 322 16.87 15.62 -0.74
C GLU A 322 16.35 16.51 0.38
N VAL A 323 16.43 16.07 1.63
CA VAL A 323 15.93 16.83 2.79
C VAL A 323 16.98 17.76 3.41
N LEU A 324 18.19 17.82 2.84
CA LEU A 324 19.31 18.61 3.33
C LEU A 324 19.66 18.33 4.81
N ALA A 325 19.69 17.05 5.19
CA ALA A 325 20.03 16.60 6.55
C ALA A 325 21.11 15.50 6.52
N THR A 326 21.65 15.13 7.68
CA THR A 326 22.66 14.06 7.77
C THR A 326 22.01 12.68 7.69
N SER A 327 22.74 11.70 7.13
CA SER A 327 22.28 10.31 7.04
C SER A 327 21.96 9.70 8.41
N GLN A 328 22.68 10.07 9.47
CA GLN A 328 22.41 9.61 10.84
C GLN A 328 21.05 10.11 11.33
N THR A 329 20.77 11.40 11.20
CA THR A 329 19.47 11.97 11.61
C THR A 329 18.33 11.38 10.79
N VAL A 330 18.50 11.24 9.47
CA VAL A 330 17.48 10.67 8.59
C VAL A 330 17.23 9.19 8.91
N SER A 331 18.27 8.39 9.16
CA SER A 331 18.13 7.00 9.57
C SER A 331 17.30 6.85 10.86
N ALA A 332 17.58 7.68 11.87
CA ALA A 332 16.82 7.67 13.12
C ALA A 332 15.34 8.06 12.91
N GLN A 333 15.06 9.05 12.06
CA GLN A 333 13.68 9.44 11.74
C GLN A 333 12.95 8.41 10.86
N LEU A 334 13.67 7.72 9.96
CA LEU A 334 13.10 6.64 9.16
C LEU A 334 12.67 5.46 10.05
N GLY A 335 13.45 5.09 11.06
CA GLY A 335 13.04 4.09 12.05
C GLY A 335 11.72 4.46 12.74
N LYS A 336 11.61 5.71 13.22
CA LYS A 336 10.35 6.22 13.79
C LYS A 336 9.20 6.20 12.78
N LEU A 337 9.44 6.55 11.52
CA LEU A 337 8.41 6.53 10.48
C LEU A 337 8.01 5.10 10.08
N VAL A 338 8.90 4.10 10.23
CA VAL A 338 8.57 2.67 10.10
C VAL A 338 7.64 2.25 11.22
N ASP A 339 7.96 2.61 12.47
CA ASP A 339 7.14 2.31 13.65
C ASP A 339 5.76 2.97 13.56
N LEU A 340 5.71 4.21 13.06
CA LEU A 340 4.48 4.95 12.79
C LEU A 340 3.74 4.45 11.53
N GLY A 341 4.32 3.50 10.78
CA GLY A 341 3.69 2.86 9.63
C GLY A 341 3.55 3.76 8.39
N TYR A 342 4.40 4.76 8.20
CA TYR A 342 4.42 5.61 7.00
C TYR A 342 5.32 5.07 5.90
N VAL A 343 6.40 4.39 6.31
CA VAL A 343 7.39 3.79 5.41
C VAL A 343 7.60 2.33 5.75
N ILE A 344 8.10 1.61 4.77
CA ILE A 344 8.64 0.26 4.91
C ILE A 344 10.13 0.29 4.59
N GLN A 345 10.87 -0.57 5.25
CA GLN A 345 12.22 -0.89 4.83
C GLN A 345 12.10 -1.95 3.73
N ALA A 346 12.55 -1.60 2.53
CA ALA A 346 12.64 -2.53 1.40
C ALA A 346 13.93 -3.37 1.49
N ASP A 347 14.03 -4.40 0.65
CA ASP A 347 15.19 -5.29 0.62
C ASP A 347 16.51 -4.52 0.49
N SER A 348 17.51 -4.94 1.25
CA SER A 348 18.83 -4.31 1.25
C SER A 348 19.64 -4.74 0.02
N LEU A 349 19.95 -3.80 -0.88
CA LEU A 349 20.99 -3.99 -1.89
C LEU A 349 22.35 -3.67 -1.26
N GLY A 350 23.11 -4.70 -0.92
CA GLY A 350 24.45 -4.58 -0.33
C GLY A 350 24.42 -4.13 1.14
N ARG A 351 25.20 -3.08 1.49
CA ARG A 351 25.28 -2.53 2.87
C ARG A 351 24.26 -1.42 3.15
N SER A 352 23.42 -1.07 2.19
CA SER A 352 22.50 0.07 2.30
C SER A 352 21.07 -0.41 2.49
N ASN A 353 20.38 0.12 3.50
CA ASN A 353 18.95 -0.09 3.71
C ASN A 353 18.16 0.87 2.82
N TYR A 354 17.17 0.33 2.11
CA TYR A 354 16.27 1.06 1.24
C TYR A 354 14.94 1.28 1.94
N TYR A 355 14.32 2.43 1.67
CA TYR A 355 13.05 2.81 2.27
C TYR A 355 12.07 3.28 1.22
N GLU A 356 10.82 2.87 1.35
CA GLU A 356 9.72 3.29 0.48
C GLU A 356 8.49 3.67 1.32
N LEU A 357 7.60 4.47 0.74
CA LEU A 357 6.28 4.72 1.33
C LEU A 357 5.51 3.40 1.44
N ARG A 358 4.93 3.15 2.61
CA ARG A 358 4.18 1.91 2.86
C ARG A 358 2.95 1.77 1.96
N GLU A 359 2.27 2.88 1.72
CA GLU A 359 1.00 2.92 1.00
C GLU A 359 1.20 3.77 -0.28
N PRO A 360 1.33 3.16 -1.47
CA PRO A 360 1.40 3.91 -2.73
C PRO A 360 0.23 4.87 -2.93
N LEU A 361 -0.97 4.54 -2.41
CA LEU A 361 -2.13 5.43 -2.41
C LEU A 361 -1.92 6.72 -1.62
N MET A 362 -1.11 6.71 -0.55
CA MET A 362 -0.73 7.94 0.13
C MET A 362 0.05 8.88 -0.80
N ARG A 363 0.97 8.32 -1.60
CA ARG A 363 1.71 9.07 -2.62
C ARG A 363 0.74 9.74 -3.59
N LEU A 364 -0.19 8.95 -4.11
CA LEU A 364 -1.23 9.38 -5.06
C LEU A 364 -2.11 10.50 -4.47
N CYS A 365 -2.60 10.36 -3.22
CA CYS A 365 -3.47 11.37 -2.60
C CYS A 365 -2.72 12.69 -2.38
N LEU A 366 -1.44 12.62 -2.02
CA LEU A 366 -0.61 13.81 -1.87
C LEU A 366 -0.28 14.48 -3.21
N GLU A 367 -0.20 13.71 -4.30
CA GLU A 367 0.07 14.18 -5.66
C GLU A 367 -1.12 14.82 -6.35
N VAL A 368 -2.33 14.28 -6.19
CA VAL A 368 -3.58 14.82 -6.76
C VAL A 368 -3.81 16.28 -6.37
N LYS A 369 -3.47 16.66 -5.12
CA LYS A 369 -3.56 18.05 -4.65
C LYS A 369 -2.54 18.98 -5.31
N ALA A 370 -1.35 18.46 -5.63
CA ALA A 370 -0.26 19.28 -6.16
C ALA A 370 -0.50 19.67 -7.64
N GLN A 371 -1.27 18.89 -8.39
CA GLN A 371 -1.42 19.07 -9.84
C GLN A 371 -2.84 18.77 -10.33
N ARG A 372 -3.73 19.78 -10.28
CA ARG A 372 -5.15 19.68 -10.68
C ARG A 372 -5.40 19.24 -12.15
N GLY A 373 -4.38 19.14 -13.00
CA GLY A 373 -4.49 18.69 -14.40
C GLY A 373 -3.84 17.32 -14.70
N GLN A 374 -3.12 16.69 -13.75
CA GLN A 374 -2.35 15.45 -13.97
C GLN A 374 -3.05 14.15 -13.53
N THR A 375 -4.33 14.22 -13.18
CA THR A 375 -5.18 13.06 -12.81
C THR A 375 -5.06 11.89 -13.80
N VAL A 376 -4.80 12.19 -15.08
CA VAL A 376 -4.63 11.23 -16.16
C VAL A 376 -3.35 10.40 -16.04
N ALA A 377 -2.21 10.97 -15.65
CA ALA A 377 -0.93 10.24 -15.53
C ALA A 377 -1.01 9.14 -14.46
N TRP A 378 -1.64 9.47 -13.34
CA TRP A 378 -1.78 8.59 -12.20
C TRP A 378 -2.72 7.42 -12.46
N PHE A 379 -3.82 7.69 -13.17
CA PHE A 379 -4.73 6.63 -13.59
C PHE A 379 -4.09 5.76 -14.69
N VAL A 380 -3.33 6.33 -15.63
CA VAL A 380 -2.57 5.56 -16.63
C VAL A 380 -1.55 4.63 -15.97
N GLN A 381 -0.85 5.09 -14.93
CA GLN A 381 0.12 4.25 -14.21
C GLN A 381 -0.58 3.16 -13.38
N PHE A 382 -1.72 3.48 -12.75
CA PHE A 382 -2.63 2.50 -12.16
C PHE A 382 -3.08 1.45 -13.18
N LEU A 383 -3.52 1.87 -14.38
CA LEU A 383 -3.96 0.98 -15.45
C LEU A 383 -2.83 0.13 -16.02
N ARG A 384 -1.60 0.66 -16.16
CA ARG A 384 -0.40 -0.08 -16.60
C ARG A 384 0.03 -1.16 -15.60
N VAL A 385 -0.27 -0.97 -14.31
CA VAL A 385 -0.04 -1.96 -13.25
C VAL A 385 -1.20 -2.98 -13.20
N TRP A 386 -2.40 -2.56 -13.57
CA TRP A 386 -3.63 -3.35 -13.45
C TRP A 386 -3.97 -4.23 -14.65
N TYR A 387 -3.62 -3.81 -15.87
CA TYR A 387 -3.97 -4.47 -17.12
C TYR A 387 -2.70 -4.88 -17.87
N SER A 388 -2.72 -6.08 -18.48
CA SER A 388 -1.65 -6.47 -19.39
C SER A 388 -1.70 -5.60 -20.67
N ARG A 389 -0.58 -5.51 -21.39
CA ARG A 389 -0.51 -4.79 -22.68
C ARG A 389 -1.63 -5.25 -23.63
N SER A 390 -1.89 -6.55 -23.70
CA SER A 390 -2.96 -7.14 -24.50
C SER A 390 -4.38 -6.79 -24.01
N ASP A 391 -4.58 -6.59 -22.71
CA ASP A 391 -5.88 -6.20 -22.14
C ASP A 391 -6.19 -4.72 -22.41
N LEU A 392 -5.17 -3.85 -22.35
CA LEU A 392 -5.27 -2.44 -22.74
C LEU A 392 -5.47 -2.26 -24.25
N GLU A 393 -4.86 -3.15 -25.04
CA GLU A 393 -4.99 -3.16 -26.49
C GLU A 393 -6.39 -3.63 -26.94
N ASN A 394 -7.05 -4.51 -26.19
CA ASN A 394 -8.33 -5.12 -26.57
C ASN A 394 -9.60 -4.53 -25.91
N LEU A 395 -9.50 -3.71 -24.85
CA LEU A 395 -10.69 -3.18 -24.14
C LEU A 395 -10.78 -1.63 -24.10
N ALA A 396 -11.89 -1.13 -23.53
CA ALA A 396 -12.37 0.25 -23.43
C ALA A 396 -11.37 1.36 -22.98
N GLY A 397 -10.13 1.04 -22.60
CA GLY A 397 -9.09 2.00 -22.20
C GLY A 397 -8.74 3.03 -23.29
N ARG A 398 -8.92 2.69 -24.58
CA ARG A 398 -8.69 3.62 -25.70
C ARG A 398 -9.69 4.79 -25.74
N LYS A 399 -10.96 4.56 -25.38
CA LYS A 399 -12.00 5.61 -25.33
C LYS A 399 -11.80 6.52 -24.12
N PHE A 400 -11.46 5.92 -22.98
CA PHE A 400 -11.12 6.64 -21.76
C PHE A 400 -9.91 7.57 -21.94
N LEU A 401 -8.78 7.03 -22.43
CA LEU A 401 -7.55 7.81 -22.70
C LEU A 401 -7.83 8.98 -23.64
N ARG A 402 -8.72 8.79 -24.61
CA ARG A 402 -9.19 9.86 -25.51
C ARG A 402 -9.89 10.99 -24.74
N ARG A 403 -10.86 10.67 -23.88
CA ARG A 403 -11.59 11.66 -23.07
C ARG A 403 -10.70 12.34 -22.02
N ALA A 404 -9.75 11.61 -21.45
CA ALA A 404 -8.76 12.12 -20.52
C ALA A 404 -7.79 13.11 -21.19
N MET A 405 -7.39 12.86 -22.44
CA MET A 405 -6.63 13.82 -23.25
C MET A 405 -7.42 15.08 -23.57
N ASP A 406 -8.74 14.98 -23.79
CA ASP A 406 -9.61 16.15 -24.05
C ASP A 406 -9.75 17.03 -22.79
N LEU A 407 -9.80 16.42 -21.61
CA LEU A 407 -9.89 17.10 -20.31
C LEU A 407 -8.57 17.73 -19.84
N ALA A 408 -7.42 17.15 -20.22
CA ALA A 408 -6.10 17.64 -19.81
C ALA A 408 -5.72 18.99 -20.46
N GLY A 409 -6.47 19.43 -21.48
CA GLY A 409 -6.16 20.65 -22.24
C GLY A 409 -4.91 20.52 -23.10
N GLU A 410 -4.47 21.63 -23.70
CA GLU A 410 -3.28 21.64 -24.55
C GLU A 410 -1.98 21.47 -23.73
N PRO A 411 -1.02 20.65 -24.18
CA PRO A 411 0.25 20.47 -23.47
C PRO A 411 1.08 21.75 -23.49
N LYS A 412 1.59 22.18 -22.33
CA LYS A 412 2.35 23.45 -22.20
C LYS A 412 3.81 23.24 -21.82
N THR A 413 4.13 22.16 -21.13
CA THR A 413 5.49 21.85 -20.67
C THR A 413 6.06 20.61 -21.37
N ALA A 414 7.38 20.43 -21.30
CA ALA A 414 8.02 19.20 -21.76
C ALA A 414 7.43 17.95 -21.09
N ALA A 415 7.06 18.04 -19.80
CA ALA A 415 6.44 16.93 -19.09
C ALA A 415 5.06 16.57 -19.66
N ASP A 416 4.25 17.59 -19.98
CA ASP A 416 2.91 17.38 -20.56
C ASP A 416 2.99 16.77 -21.96
N TRP A 417 3.94 17.23 -22.78
CA TRP A 417 4.20 16.65 -24.10
C TRP A 417 4.69 15.21 -24.02
N ASN A 418 5.51 14.87 -23.02
CA ASN A 418 6.01 13.50 -22.85
C ASN A 418 4.85 12.56 -22.49
N GLN A 419 4.05 13.00 -21.51
CA GLN A 419 2.87 12.28 -21.07
C GLN A 419 1.84 12.11 -22.21
N ARG A 420 1.69 13.13 -23.07
CA ARG A 420 0.86 13.01 -24.27
C ARG A 420 1.39 11.94 -25.22
N GLY A 421 2.70 11.85 -25.40
CA GLY A 421 3.35 10.79 -26.17
C GLY A 421 2.98 9.40 -25.65
N ASP A 422 3.11 9.18 -24.35
CA ASP A 422 2.76 7.91 -23.71
C ASP A 422 1.30 7.53 -23.94
N ASN A 423 0.38 8.49 -23.73
CA ASN A 423 -1.05 8.27 -23.94
C ASN A 423 -1.38 7.97 -25.41
N LEU A 424 -0.73 8.65 -26.36
CA LEU A 424 -0.92 8.42 -27.78
C LEU A 424 -0.39 7.04 -28.19
N TRP A 425 0.74 6.62 -27.64
CA TRP A 425 1.26 5.27 -27.87
C TRP A 425 0.28 4.21 -27.35
N LEU A 426 -0.21 4.36 -26.12
CA LEU A 426 -1.19 3.45 -25.50
C LEU A 426 -2.55 3.44 -26.21
N THR A 427 -2.91 4.50 -26.94
CA THR A 427 -4.14 4.54 -27.76
C THR A 427 -3.94 4.04 -29.19
N ASN A 428 -2.80 3.41 -29.48
CA ASN A 428 -2.41 2.91 -30.80
C ASN A 428 -2.34 4.02 -31.86
N ARG A 429 -1.77 5.17 -31.48
CA ARG A 429 -1.51 6.33 -32.37
C ARG A 429 0.00 6.64 -32.41
N PRO A 430 0.83 5.70 -32.91
CA PRO A 430 2.28 5.77 -32.76
C PRO A 430 2.93 6.95 -33.49
N ASP A 431 2.41 7.38 -34.65
CA ASP A 431 2.97 8.52 -35.37
C ASP A 431 2.78 9.86 -34.64
N GLU A 432 1.68 10.00 -33.90
CA GLU A 432 1.42 11.18 -33.08
C GLU A 432 2.20 11.13 -31.78
N ALA A 433 2.39 9.94 -31.20
CA ALA A 433 3.28 9.73 -30.07
C ALA A 433 4.72 10.16 -30.40
N LEU A 434 5.24 9.77 -31.57
CA LEU A 434 6.54 10.22 -32.07
C LEU A 434 6.63 11.75 -32.16
N GLN A 435 5.57 12.42 -32.60
CA GLN A 435 5.55 13.89 -32.65
C GLN A 435 5.56 14.51 -31.25
N ALA A 436 4.80 13.94 -30.31
CA ALA A 436 4.75 14.43 -28.93
C ALA A 436 6.10 14.24 -28.19
N TYR A 437 6.78 13.11 -28.37
CA TYR A 437 8.12 12.91 -27.83
C TYR A 437 9.15 13.85 -28.47
N ARG A 438 9.05 14.13 -29.78
CA ARG A 438 9.89 15.15 -30.41
C ARG A 438 9.64 16.54 -29.85
N LYS A 439 8.37 16.92 -29.65
CA LYS A 439 8.01 18.20 -29.01
C LYS A 439 8.55 18.31 -27.59
N THR A 440 8.54 17.20 -26.85
CA THR A 440 9.18 17.12 -25.53
C THR A 440 10.66 17.47 -25.62
N LEU A 441 11.37 16.84 -26.56
CA LEU A 441 12.82 17.04 -26.76
C LEU A 441 13.18 18.37 -27.43
N GLU A 442 12.23 19.03 -28.09
CA GLU A 442 12.38 20.43 -28.54
C GLU A 442 12.37 21.40 -27.34
N ILE A 443 11.55 21.12 -26.32
CA ILE A 443 11.44 21.96 -25.11
C ILE A 443 12.55 21.63 -24.10
N ASP A 444 12.78 20.34 -23.84
CA ASP A 444 13.83 19.84 -22.94
C ASP A 444 14.66 18.75 -23.64
N PRO A 445 15.75 19.14 -24.33
CA PRO A 445 16.60 18.22 -25.06
C PRO A 445 17.33 17.19 -24.19
N ARG A 446 17.44 17.42 -22.87
CA ARG A 446 18.19 16.55 -21.94
C ARG A 446 17.28 15.61 -21.14
N ARG A 447 16.00 15.54 -21.49
CA ARG A 447 15.05 14.66 -20.83
C ARG A 447 15.24 13.20 -21.24
N MET A 448 15.87 12.40 -20.37
CA MET A 448 16.17 11.00 -20.67
C MET A 448 14.94 10.14 -20.91
N GLU A 449 13.83 10.35 -20.19
CA GLU A 449 12.63 9.53 -20.38
C GLU A 449 12.09 9.67 -21.81
N ALA A 450 12.02 10.90 -22.31
CA ALA A 450 11.55 11.17 -23.67
C ALA A 450 12.46 10.57 -24.76
N TRP A 451 13.77 10.50 -24.50
CA TRP A 451 14.69 9.78 -25.39
C TRP A 451 14.46 8.27 -25.36
N ASP A 452 14.28 7.68 -24.17
CA ASP A 452 13.99 6.25 -24.03
C ASP A 452 12.69 5.87 -24.75
N ASP A 453 11.62 6.64 -24.55
CA ASP A 453 10.31 6.38 -25.14
C ASP A 453 10.33 6.58 -26.67
N LEU A 454 10.99 7.65 -27.15
CA LEU A 454 11.16 7.88 -28.59
C LEU A 454 11.95 6.77 -29.27
N LEU A 455 13.11 6.38 -28.72
CA LEU A 455 13.98 5.37 -29.31
C LEU A 455 13.34 3.97 -29.20
N GLY A 456 12.66 3.68 -28.08
CA GLY A 456 11.88 2.46 -27.90
C GLY A 456 10.77 2.31 -28.94
N LEU A 457 9.98 3.37 -29.16
CA LEU A 457 8.90 3.36 -30.16
C LEU A 457 9.43 3.20 -31.59
N LEU A 458 10.54 3.86 -31.92
CA LEU A 458 11.19 3.69 -33.23
C LEU A 458 11.73 2.27 -33.43
N ARG A 459 12.17 1.61 -32.36
CA ARG A 459 12.62 0.22 -32.38
C ARG A 459 11.48 -0.74 -32.67
N GLU A 460 10.31 -0.55 -32.05
CA GLU A 460 9.10 -1.33 -32.36
C GLU A 460 8.69 -1.18 -33.83
N GLN A 461 8.93 -0.02 -34.43
CA GLN A 461 8.68 0.22 -35.86
C GLN A 461 9.81 -0.25 -36.79
N GLY A 462 10.88 -0.88 -36.26
CA GLY A 462 12.03 -1.32 -37.04
C GLY A 462 12.83 -0.20 -37.70
N ARG A 463 12.72 1.05 -37.21
CA ARG A 463 13.34 2.24 -37.83
C ARG A 463 14.79 2.45 -37.38
N TYR A 464 15.62 1.41 -37.43
CA TYR A 464 16.97 1.38 -36.86
C TYR A 464 17.92 2.46 -37.39
N ARG A 465 17.85 2.81 -38.69
CA ARG A 465 18.64 3.92 -39.26
C ARG A 465 18.32 5.27 -38.62
N LEU A 466 17.06 5.48 -38.23
CA LEU A 466 16.64 6.70 -37.56
C LEU A 466 17.08 6.70 -36.09
N ILE A 467 16.98 5.54 -35.41
CA ILE A 467 17.49 5.34 -34.05
C ILE A 467 18.98 5.65 -34.01
N HIS A 468 19.79 5.09 -34.92
CA HIS A 468 21.23 5.34 -34.96
C HIS A 468 21.57 6.83 -35.06
N ARG A 469 20.90 7.59 -35.94
CA ARG A 469 21.10 9.04 -36.07
C ARG A 469 20.67 9.82 -34.81
N LEU A 470 19.50 9.48 -34.25
CA LEU A 470 18.93 10.18 -33.10
C LEU A 470 19.68 9.86 -31.81
N ALA A 471 19.97 8.58 -31.55
CA ALA A 471 20.79 8.14 -30.43
C ALA A 471 22.20 8.74 -30.52
N GLY A 472 22.82 8.79 -31.71
CA GLY A 472 24.12 9.46 -31.89
C GLY A 472 24.10 10.94 -31.50
N ARG A 473 23.03 11.67 -31.88
CA ARG A 473 22.82 13.06 -31.44
C ARG A 473 22.61 13.16 -29.94
N ALA A 474 21.81 12.27 -29.35
CA ALA A 474 21.53 12.25 -27.93
C ALA A 474 22.80 11.95 -27.11
N VAL A 475 23.63 11.00 -27.56
CA VAL A 475 24.94 10.67 -26.98
C VAL A 475 25.88 11.88 -27.04
N SER A 476 25.86 12.64 -28.12
CA SER A 476 26.68 13.87 -28.21
C SER A 476 26.20 14.97 -27.24
N LEU A 477 24.91 14.99 -26.91
CA LEU A 477 24.32 15.95 -25.99
C LEU A 477 24.49 15.57 -24.51
N MET A 478 24.45 14.27 -24.22
CA MET A 478 24.52 13.68 -22.88
C MET A 478 25.49 12.48 -22.88
N PRO A 479 26.80 12.73 -23.02
CA PRO A 479 27.81 11.67 -23.16
C PRO A 479 27.93 10.75 -21.94
N GLU A 480 27.53 11.22 -20.76
CA GLU A 480 27.53 10.48 -19.50
C GLU A 480 26.39 9.46 -19.37
N GLN A 481 25.37 9.54 -20.24
CA GLN A 481 24.20 8.68 -20.14
C GLN A 481 24.43 7.33 -20.81
N ALA A 482 24.87 6.37 -20.00
CA ALA A 482 25.16 4.99 -20.40
C ALA A 482 24.03 4.31 -21.18
N ARG A 483 22.77 4.61 -20.84
CA ARG A 483 21.59 4.07 -21.52
C ARG A 483 21.49 4.50 -23.00
N LEU A 484 21.91 5.72 -23.34
CA LEU A 484 21.92 6.20 -24.73
C LEU A 484 22.97 5.47 -25.58
N GLN A 485 24.13 5.17 -25.00
CA GLN A 485 25.14 4.33 -25.65
C GLN A 485 24.60 2.93 -25.93
N SER A 486 23.83 2.34 -24.99
CA SER A 486 23.17 1.06 -25.20
C SER A 486 22.13 1.08 -26.35
N HIS A 487 21.33 2.15 -26.47
CA HIS A 487 20.42 2.32 -27.60
C HIS A 487 21.14 2.47 -28.93
N LEU A 488 22.24 3.23 -28.96
CA LEU A 488 23.09 3.35 -30.15
C LEU A 488 23.68 2.00 -30.54
N GLY A 489 24.19 1.24 -29.56
CA GLY A 489 24.72 -0.11 -29.79
C GLY A 489 23.68 -1.09 -30.32
N THR A 490 22.45 -1.01 -29.82
CA THR A 490 21.31 -1.82 -30.32
C THR A 490 21.01 -1.47 -31.78
N ALA A 491 20.96 -0.18 -32.10
CA ALA A 491 20.72 0.27 -33.47
C ALA A 491 21.86 -0.14 -34.42
N SER A 492 23.12 -0.05 -33.99
CA SER A 492 24.28 -0.50 -34.79
C SER A 492 24.24 -2.00 -35.06
N ARG A 493 23.93 -2.82 -34.04
CA ARG A 493 23.75 -4.28 -34.20
C ARG A 493 22.68 -4.58 -35.24
N ASP A 494 21.50 -3.97 -35.11
CA ASP A 494 20.37 -4.24 -36.00
C ASP A 494 20.62 -3.73 -37.44
N LEU A 495 21.62 -2.85 -37.62
CA LEU A 495 22.13 -2.42 -38.93
C LEU A 495 23.29 -3.30 -39.45
N GLY A 496 23.74 -4.28 -38.68
CA GLY A 496 24.85 -5.19 -39.02
C GLY A 496 26.25 -4.63 -38.74
N ASP A 497 26.36 -3.47 -38.10
CA ASP A 497 27.64 -2.89 -37.67
C ASP A 497 27.99 -3.39 -36.26
N PHE A 498 28.45 -4.64 -36.21
CA PHE A 498 28.74 -5.34 -34.96
C PHE A 498 29.92 -4.72 -34.19
N ASP A 499 30.93 -4.21 -34.89
CA ASP A 499 32.08 -3.56 -34.25
C ASP A 499 31.66 -2.25 -33.56
N ALA A 500 30.87 -1.42 -34.23
CA ALA A 500 30.31 -0.22 -33.61
C ALA A 500 29.38 -0.57 -32.44
N ALA A 501 28.58 -1.63 -32.56
CA ALA A 501 27.70 -2.10 -31.49
C ALA A 501 28.48 -2.48 -30.22
N LEU A 502 29.54 -3.29 -30.37
CA LEU A 502 30.41 -3.68 -29.25
C LEU A 502 31.03 -2.46 -28.57
N ALA A 503 31.61 -1.54 -29.35
CA ALA A 503 32.22 -0.31 -28.82
C ALA A 503 31.20 0.54 -28.04
N CYS A 504 29.95 0.62 -28.50
CA CYS A 504 28.90 1.35 -27.82
C CYS A 504 28.54 0.71 -26.47
N TYR A 505 28.36 -0.61 -26.42
CA TYR A 505 28.07 -1.30 -25.16
C TYR A 505 29.25 -1.26 -24.19
N GLU A 506 30.49 -1.28 -24.68
CA GLU A 506 31.69 -1.12 -23.84
C GLU A 506 31.73 0.27 -23.20
N ARG A 507 31.43 1.31 -23.97
CA ARG A 507 31.29 2.67 -23.44
C ARG A 507 30.13 2.77 -22.44
N ALA A 508 29.01 2.08 -22.69
CA ALA A 508 27.87 2.06 -21.78
C ALA A 508 28.25 1.46 -20.42
N LEU A 509 28.88 0.29 -20.40
CA LEU A 509 29.32 -0.38 -19.17
C LEU A 509 30.49 0.33 -18.48
N ALA A 510 31.35 1.01 -19.23
CA ALA A 510 32.41 1.84 -18.65
C ALA A 510 31.84 3.10 -17.97
N ALA A 511 30.79 3.70 -18.54
CA ALA A 511 30.10 4.85 -17.97
C ALA A 511 29.25 4.47 -16.74
N ASP A 512 28.62 3.30 -16.75
CA ASP A 512 27.84 2.77 -15.63
C ASP A 512 28.08 1.27 -15.45
N PRO A 513 29.01 0.87 -14.56
CA PRO A 513 29.28 -0.55 -14.29
C PRO A 513 28.10 -1.31 -13.68
N GLU A 514 27.07 -0.61 -13.17
CA GLU A 514 25.85 -1.20 -12.60
C GLU A 514 24.66 -1.14 -13.57
N LEU A 515 24.89 -0.78 -14.84
CA LEU A 515 23.83 -0.59 -15.85
C LEU A 515 22.90 -1.80 -16.00
N ASP A 516 23.47 -2.99 -15.99
CA ASP A 516 22.72 -4.26 -16.07
C ASP A 516 21.80 -4.45 -14.86
N GLN A 517 22.24 -4.04 -13.66
CA GLN A 517 21.44 -4.10 -12.41
C GLN A 517 20.25 -3.14 -12.46
N LYS A 518 20.37 -2.07 -13.25
CA LYS A 518 19.33 -1.06 -13.47
C LYS A 518 18.37 -1.44 -14.61
N GLY A 519 18.48 -2.67 -15.13
CA GLY A 519 17.54 -3.23 -16.11
C GLY A 519 17.88 -2.96 -17.57
N VAL A 520 19.10 -2.49 -17.87
CA VAL A 520 19.60 -2.30 -19.25
C VAL A 520 20.69 -3.34 -19.50
N PRO A 521 20.38 -4.50 -20.12
CA PRO A 521 21.28 -5.67 -20.12
C PRO A 521 22.37 -5.54 -21.20
N ALA A 522 23.26 -4.58 -21.06
CA ALA A 522 24.31 -4.27 -22.03
C ALA A 522 25.34 -5.41 -22.16
N ALA A 523 25.68 -6.11 -21.07
CA ALA A 523 26.60 -7.25 -21.14
C ALA A 523 26.00 -8.44 -21.91
N LEU A 524 24.69 -8.66 -21.77
CA LEU A 524 23.95 -9.67 -22.52
C LEU A 524 23.92 -9.33 -24.01
N TRP A 525 23.67 -8.06 -24.35
CA TRP A 525 23.70 -7.63 -25.74
C TRP A 525 25.08 -7.73 -26.38
N GLN A 526 26.16 -7.45 -25.64
CA GLN A 526 27.51 -7.73 -26.12
C GLN A 526 27.74 -9.21 -26.39
N ALA A 527 27.30 -10.07 -25.48
CA ALA A 527 27.41 -11.52 -25.65
C ALA A 527 26.65 -11.99 -26.90
N GLN A 528 25.45 -11.45 -27.16
CA GLN A 528 24.71 -11.71 -28.39
C GLN A 528 25.49 -11.27 -29.64
N VAL A 529 26.01 -10.04 -29.66
CA VAL A 529 26.78 -9.54 -30.82
C VAL A 529 28.03 -10.39 -31.07
N LEU A 530 28.74 -10.79 -30.01
CA LEU A 530 29.88 -11.70 -30.12
C LEU A 530 29.47 -13.06 -30.70
N GLY A 531 28.30 -13.59 -30.31
CA GLY A 531 27.71 -14.79 -30.88
C GLY A 531 27.37 -14.64 -32.35
N ASP A 532 26.73 -13.54 -32.74
CA ASP A 532 26.39 -13.22 -34.13
C ASP A 532 27.64 -13.08 -35.02
N MET A 533 28.79 -12.69 -34.44
CA MET A 533 30.10 -12.66 -35.09
C MET A 533 30.85 -14.02 -35.09
N GLY A 534 30.29 -15.06 -34.49
CA GLY A 534 30.94 -16.38 -34.32
C GLY A 534 32.07 -16.42 -33.30
N ARG A 535 32.20 -15.41 -32.43
CA ARG A 535 33.26 -15.29 -31.41
C ARG A 535 32.86 -15.99 -30.10
N TYR A 536 32.46 -17.25 -30.18
CA TYR A 536 31.84 -18.00 -29.07
C TYR A 536 32.71 -18.10 -27.81
N GLY A 537 34.04 -18.19 -27.95
CA GLY A 537 34.95 -18.20 -26.79
C GLY A 537 34.98 -16.88 -26.00
N GLU A 538 34.59 -15.76 -26.63
CA GLU A 538 34.43 -14.46 -25.96
C GLU A 538 33.06 -14.32 -25.34
N VAL A 539 32.03 -14.94 -25.94
CA VAL A 539 30.69 -15.04 -25.36
C VAL A 539 30.76 -15.68 -23.98
N LEU A 540 31.38 -16.86 -23.87
CA LEU A 540 31.49 -17.57 -22.59
C LEU A 540 32.25 -16.75 -21.53
N ARG A 541 33.39 -16.14 -21.90
CA ARG A 541 34.15 -15.27 -20.98
C ARG A 541 33.34 -14.06 -20.52
N ARG A 542 32.50 -13.49 -21.38
CA ARG A 542 31.62 -12.36 -21.02
C ARG A 542 30.52 -12.82 -20.05
N LEU A 543 29.93 -13.99 -20.30
CA LEU A 543 28.85 -14.53 -19.48
C LEU A 543 29.33 -15.16 -18.16
N GLU A 544 30.61 -15.52 -18.03
CA GLU A 544 31.24 -16.01 -16.80
C GLU A 544 31.48 -14.92 -15.76
N GLN A 545 31.52 -13.65 -16.17
CA GLN A 545 31.66 -12.54 -15.23
C GLN A 545 30.43 -12.47 -14.30
N PRO A 546 30.61 -12.29 -12.99
CA PRO A 546 29.49 -12.19 -12.07
C PRO A 546 28.66 -10.94 -12.41
N GLN A 547 27.42 -11.16 -12.83
CA GLN A 547 26.44 -10.12 -13.10
C GLN A 547 25.25 -10.26 -12.14
N PRO A 548 24.70 -9.18 -11.58
CA PRO A 548 23.66 -9.30 -10.56
C PRO A 548 22.30 -9.69 -11.12
N GLY A 549 21.43 -10.15 -10.21
CA GLY A 549 20.15 -10.83 -10.46
C GLY A 549 19.34 -10.28 -11.63
N TYR A 550 19.47 -10.97 -12.76
CA TYR A 550 18.63 -10.77 -13.93
C TYR A 550 17.17 -11.16 -13.61
N SER A 551 16.22 -10.55 -14.31
CA SER A 551 14.85 -11.09 -14.31
C SER A 551 14.87 -12.51 -14.90
N LYS A 552 13.91 -13.37 -14.54
CA LYS A 552 13.82 -14.75 -15.08
C LYS A 552 13.88 -14.80 -16.63
N ASN A 553 13.40 -13.77 -17.31
CA ASN A 553 13.47 -13.65 -18.77
C ASN A 553 14.91 -13.41 -19.26
N LEU A 554 15.64 -12.51 -18.60
CA LEU A 554 17.04 -12.24 -18.95
C LEU A 554 17.96 -13.41 -18.56
N GLU A 555 17.65 -14.14 -17.48
CA GLU A 555 18.32 -15.40 -17.15
C GLU A 555 18.11 -16.46 -18.24
N PHE A 556 16.88 -16.55 -18.76
CA PHE A 556 16.54 -17.43 -19.87
C PHE A 556 17.30 -17.07 -21.16
N GLN A 557 17.31 -15.79 -21.54
CA GLN A 557 18.06 -15.30 -22.70
C GLN A 557 19.58 -15.54 -22.55
N ARG A 558 20.13 -15.32 -21.36
CA ARG A 558 21.53 -15.61 -21.06
C ARG A 558 21.87 -17.07 -21.24
N ALA A 559 21.03 -17.97 -20.73
CA ALA A 559 21.23 -19.40 -20.87
C ALA A 559 21.12 -19.87 -22.33
N LEU A 560 20.23 -19.27 -23.13
CA LEU A 560 20.17 -19.52 -24.58
C LEU A 560 21.47 -19.11 -25.29
N ILE A 561 21.96 -17.89 -25.05
CA ILE A 561 23.20 -17.39 -25.65
C ILE A 561 24.40 -18.26 -25.23
N GLN A 562 24.43 -18.67 -23.96
CA GLN A 562 25.46 -19.57 -23.46
C GLN A 562 25.41 -20.95 -24.14
N ALA A 563 24.22 -21.53 -24.29
CA ALA A 563 24.05 -22.81 -24.96
C ALA A 563 24.45 -22.73 -26.44
N ASP A 564 24.05 -21.66 -27.13
CA ASP A 564 24.41 -21.42 -28.53
C ASP A 564 25.94 -21.29 -28.69
N ALA A 565 26.60 -20.55 -27.81
CA ALA A 565 28.05 -20.46 -27.81
C ALA A 565 28.75 -21.79 -27.50
N LEU A 566 28.19 -22.63 -26.62
CA LEU A 566 28.73 -23.97 -26.35
C LEU A 566 28.58 -24.89 -27.57
N MET A 567 27.43 -24.85 -28.25
CA MET A 567 27.21 -25.61 -29.48
C MET A 567 28.12 -25.13 -30.61
N GLY A 568 28.30 -23.82 -30.76
CA GLY A 568 29.24 -23.21 -31.73
C GLY A 568 30.71 -23.53 -31.47
N LEU A 569 31.06 -24.05 -30.28
CA LEU A 569 32.40 -24.55 -29.93
C LEU A 569 32.48 -26.09 -29.94
N ASP A 570 31.51 -26.77 -30.55
CA ASP A 570 31.38 -28.23 -30.58
C ASP A 570 31.24 -28.91 -29.19
N ARG A 571 30.84 -28.15 -28.16
CA ARG A 571 30.58 -28.65 -26.80
C ARG A 571 29.11 -29.03 -26.62
N TRP A 572 28.62 -29.87 -27.52
CA TRP A 572 27.20 -30.23 -27.67
C TRP A 572 26.54 -30.77 -26.39
N ALA A 573 27.21 -31.64 -25.65
CA ALA A 573 26.67 -32.22 -24.42
C ALA A 573 26.47 -31.16 -23.31
N GLU A 574 27.35 -30.17 -23.24
CA GLU A 574 27.26 -29.10 -22.24
C GLU A 574 26.20 -28.07 -22.64
N GLY A 575 26.11 -27.73 -23.92
CA GLY A 575 25.09 -26.82 -24.47
C GLY A 575 23.67 -27.36 -24.30
N THR A 576 23.45 -28.62 -24.69
CA THR A 576 22.14 -29.30 -24.53
C THR A 576 21.77 -29.48 -23.05
N GLY A 577 22.71 -29.89 -22.20
CA GLY A 577 22.48 -29.99 -20.76
C GLY A 577 22.22 -28.64 -20.06
N ALA A 578 22.70 -27.51 -20.61
CA ALA A 578 22.32 -26.18 -20.14
C ALA A 578 20.88 -25.82 -20.52
N LEU A 579 20.46 -26.14 -21.75
CA LEU A 579 19.08 -25.95 -22.22
C LEU A 579 18.08 -26.81 -21.45
N ASP A 580 18.39 -28.07 -21.20
CA ASP A 580 17.51 -28.99 -20.46
C ASP A 580 17.28 -28.53 -19.02
N ARG A 581 18.34 -28.06 -18.34
CA ARG A 581 18.24 -27.48 -17.00
C ARG A 581 17.39 -26.21 -16.99
N LEU A 582 17.50 -25.38 -18.01
CA LEU A 582 16.72 -24.16 -18.15
C LEU A 582 15.23 -24.49 -18.37
N LEU A 583 14.92 -25.41 -19.29
CA LEU A 583 13.56 -25.86 -19.59
C LEU A 583 12.90 -26.57 -18.40
N ALA A 584 13.68 -27.25 -17.56
CA ALA A 584 13.17 -27.86 -16.33
C ALA A 584 12.83 -26.82 -15.24
N GLN A 585 13.51 -25.67 -15.22
CA GLN A 585 13.33 -24.61 -14.22
C GLN A 585 12.32 -23.53 -14.64
N THR A 586 12.12 -23.36 -15.94
CA THR A 586 11.17 -22.40 -16.52
C THR A 586 10.07 -23.16 -17.26
N ARG A 587 8.84 -23.22 -16.71
CA ARG A 587 7.68 -23.45 -17.59
C ARG A 587 7.72 -22.33 -18.64
N PRO A 588 7.79 -22.64 -19.94
CA PRO A 588 7.98 -21.62 -20.95
C PRO A 588 6.83 -20.61 -20.87
N PRO A 589 7.10 -19.29 -20.89
CA PRO A 589 6.04 -18.34 -21.21
C PRO A 589 5.50 -18.73 -22.59
N VAL A 590 4.19 -18.91 -22.67
CA VAL A 590 3.49 -19.07 -23.95
C VAL A 590 3.94 -17.92 -24.85
N TRP A 591 4.46 -18.26 -26.03
CA TRP A 591 4.81 -17.32 -27.07
C TRP A 591 3.58 -16.45 -27.40
N THR A 592 3.53 -15.22 -26.90
CA THR A 592 2.58 -14.21 -27.37
C THR A 592 3.21 -13.56 -28.59
N GLY A 593 3.05 -14.19 -29.75
CA GLY A 593 3.31 -13.54 -31.02
C GLY A 593 2.26 -12.44 -31.25
N ALA A 594 2.61 -11.21 -30.86
CA ALA A 594 2.07 -9.94 -31.35
C ALA A 594 2.92 -8.80 -30.80
#